data_AF-A0A4V2S309-F1
#
_entry.id   AF-A0A4V2S309-F1
#
_cell.length_a   1.000
_cell.length_b   1.000
_cell.length_c   1.000
_cell.angle_alpha   90.00
_cell.angle_beta   90.00
_cell.angle_gamma   90.00
#
_symmetry.space_group_name_H-M   'P 1'
#
loop_
_entity.id
_entity.type
_entity.pdbx_description
1 polymer ?
#
loop_
_entity_poly.entity_id
_entity_poly.type
_entity_poly.pdbx_seq_one_letter_code
_entity_poly.pdbx_strand_id
1 'polypeptide(L)'
;MSPEGMNLFVTKQGGLPSIPDTGFSADPSLAELTKYINDDRTVPFMDQLWPNPKVQQTMLSGIQQLFSGRSTPDKVLEAMDTDYKAGT
;
A
#
# COMPACT_ATOMS: atom_id res chain seq x y z
N MET A 1 14.55 -4.60 -17.91
CA MET A 1 15.26 -3.55 -17.14
C MET A 1 16.59 -4.14 -16.68
N SER A 2 17.72 -3.43 -16.77
CA SER A 2 19.00 -3.96 -16.29
C SER A 2 19.16 -3.71 -14.77
N PRO A 3 19.97 -4.51 -14.06
CA PRO A 3 20.30 -4.26 -12.65
C PRO A 3 20.87 -2.86 -12.40
N GLU A 4 21.74 -2.38 -13.28
CA GLU A 4 22.37 -1.05 -13.15
C GLU A 4 21.33 0.06 -13.30
N GLY A 5 20.43 -0.06 -14.28
CA GLY A 5 19.35 0.90 -14.49
C GLY A 5 18.36 0.92 -13.34
N MET A 6 18.02 -0.26 -12.81
CA MET A 6 17.17 -0.39 -11.62
C MET A 6 17.82 0.29 -10.41
N ASN A 7 19.08 -0.04 -10.12
CA ASN A 7 19.80 0.53 -8.98
C ASN A 7 19.91 2.05 -9.08
N LEU A 8 20.25 2.59 -10.25
CA LEU A 8 20.28 4.03 -10.47
C LEU A 8 18.93 4.68 -10.18
N PHE A 9 17.84 4.08 -10.68
CA PHE A 9 16.48 4.59 -10.47
C PHE A 9 16.10 4.59 -8.99
N VAL A 10 16.25 3.46 -8.31
CA VAL A 10 15.80 3.33 -6.91
C VAL A 10 16.66 4.14 -5.93
N THR A 11 17.97 4.31 -6.20
CA THR A 11 18.82 5.22 -5.44
C THR A 11 18.35 6.67 -5.55
N LYS A 12 17.91 7.11 -6.73
CA LYS A 12 17.43 8.48 -6.95
C LYS A 12 16.02 8.71 -6.39
N GLN A 13 15.17 7.69 -6.45
CA GLN A 13 13.79 7.77 -5.96
C GLN A 13 13.68 7.54 -4.44
N GLY A 14 14.67 6.91 -3.81
CA GLY A 14 14.58 6.45 -2.41
C GLY A 14 13.73 5.19 -2.26
N GLY A 15 13.72 4.32 -3.28
CA GLY A 15 12.91 3.11 -3.34
C GLY A 15 13.70 1.81 -3.14
N LEU A 16 13.03 0.68 -3.39
CA LEU A 16 13.62 -0.66 -3.43
C LEU A 16 13.51 -1.25 -4.85
N PRO A 17 14.47 -2.08 -5.29
CA PRO A 17 14.39 -2.77 -6.58
C PRO A 17 13.14 -3.63 -6.72
N SER A 18 12.48 -3.58 -7.88
CA SER A 18 11.36 -4.49 -8.22
C SER A 18 11.80 -5.78 -8.93
N ILE A 19 13.11 -5.96 -9.13
CA ILE A 19 13.71 -7.20 -9.63
C ILE A 19 14.75 -7.69 -8.61
N PRO A 20 14.89 -9.02 -8.42
CA PRO A 20 15.85 -9.58 -7.47
C PRO A 20 17.29 -9.45 -7.96
N ASP A 21 18.24 -9.79 -7.07
CA ASP A 21 19.66 -10.00 -7.39
C ASP A 21 20.38 -8.84 -8.07
N THR A 22 19.96 -7.60 -7.84
CA THR A 22 20.62 -6.41 -8.41
C THR A 22 21.90 -5.99 -7.69
N GLY A 23 22.21 -6.62 -6.55
CA GLY A 23 23.29 -6.20 -5.66
C GLY A 23 23.01 -4.88 -4.90
N PHE A 24 21.77 -4.40 -4.92
CA PHE A 24 21.38 -3.19 -4.18
C PHE A 24 21.45 -3.41 -2.67
N SER A 25 22.11 -2.48 -1.97
CA SER A 25 22.08 -2.43 -0.50
C SER A 25 20.99 -1.46 -0.06
N ALA A 26 19.93 -1.99 0.55
CA ALA A 26 18.87 -1.16 1.13
C ALA A 26 19.41 -0.31 2.29
N ASP A 27 18.81 0.86 2.48
CA ASP A 27 19.07 1.69 3.66
C ASP A 27 18.67 0.93 4.94
N PRO A 28 19.43 0.99 6.04
CA PRO A 28 19.09 0.31 7.29
C PRO A 28 17.68 0.65 7.82
N SER A 29 17.15 1.84 7.54
CA SER A 29 15.78 2.23 7.90
C SER A 29 14.69 1.39 7.19
N LEU A 30 15.03 0.71 6.09
CA LEU A 30 14.15 -0.19 5.34
C LEU A 30 14.32 -1.67 5.71
N ALA A 31 15.05 -1.99 6.78
CA ALA A 31 15.36 -3.37 7.16
C ALA A 31 14.10 -4.24 7.36
N GLU A 32 13.09 -3.73 8.08
CA GLU A 32 11.83 -4.47 8.27
C GLU A 32 11.08 -4.65 6.95
N LEU A 33 10.96 -3.60 6.13
CA LEU A 33 10.30 -3.71 4.82
C LEU A 33 10.99 -4.77 3.94
N THR A 34 12.33 -4.78 3.91
CA THR A 34 13.13 -5.76 3.16
C THR A 34 12.89 -7.18 3.64
N LYS A 35 12.72 -7.38 4.97
CA LYS A 35 12.35 -8.68 5.52
C LYS A 35 11.00 -9.16 5.00
N TYR A 36 9.95 -8.32 5.01
CA TYR A 36 8.64 -8.71 4.48
C TYR A 36 8.66 -9.02 2.98
N ILE A 37 9.49 -8.33 2.20
CA ILE A 37 9.68 -8.62 0.77
C ILE A 37 10.32 -10.00 0.58
N ASN A 38 11.41 -10.30 1.31
CA ASN A 38 12.12 -11.57 1.19
C ASN A 38 11.32 -12.76 1.72
N ASP A 39 10.48 -12.54 2.73
CA ASP A 39 9.61 -13.57 3.33
C ASP A 39 8.33 -13.81 2.52
N ASP A 40 8.12 -13.14 1.37
CA ASP A 40 6.89 -13.18 0.56
C ASP A 40 5.63 -12.79 1.37
N ARG A 41 5.76 -11.74 2.19
CA ARG A 41 4.70 -11.24 3.09
C ARG A 41 4.20 -9.85 2.70
N THR A 42 4.35 -9.47 1.43
CA THR A 42 3.79 -8.23 0.89
C THR A 42 2.53 -8.52 0.09
N VAL A 43 1.61 -7.55 0.04
CA VAL A 43 0.41 -7.62 -0.79
C VAL A 43 0.32 -6.35 -1.63
N PRO A 44 -0.31 -6.40 -2.82
CA PRO A 44 -0.64 -5.18 -3.56
C PRO A 44 -1.49 -4.22 -2.72
N PHE A 45 -1.45 -2.93 -3.07
CA PHE A 45 -2.28 -1.95 -2.39
C PHE A 45 -3.76 -2.29 -2.59
N MET A 46 -4.53 -2.25 -1.49
CA MET A 46 -5.86 -2.89 -1.39
C MET A 46 -6.89 -2.35 -2.39
N ASP A 47 -6.72 -1.08 -2.76
CA ASP A 47 -7.64 -0.32 -3.62
C ASP A 47 -7.57 -0.70 -5.10
N GLN A 48 -6.52 -1.40 -5.54
CA GLN A 48 -6.35 -1.82 -6.93
C GLN A 48 -7.49 -2.72 -7.43
N LEU A 49 -8.16 -3.43 -6.52
CA LEU A 49 -9.25 -4.35 -6.82
C LEU A 49 -10.62 -3.84 -6.39
N TRP A 50 -10.71 -2.60 -5.90
CA TRP A 50 -12.01 -2.01 -5.56
C TRP A 50 -12.77 -1.62 -6.82
N PRO A 51 -14.10 -1.79 -6.84
CA PRO A 51 -14.91 -1.61 -8.04
C PRO A 51 -15.02 -0.14 -8.47
N ASN A 52 -14.73 0.81 -7.57
CA ASN A 52 -14.75 2.25 -7.83
C ASN A 52 -13.87 3.00 -6.80
N PRO A 53 -13.46 4.25 -7.09
CA PRO A 53 -12.62 5.03 -6.18
C PRO A 53 -13.33 5.50 -4.90
N LYS A 54 -14.66 5.44 -4.84
CA LYS A 54 -15.43 5.97 -3.70
C LYS A 54 -15.20 5.14 -2.44
N VAL A 55 -14.99 3.83 -2.57
CA VAL A 55 -14.60 2.94 -1.47
C VAL A 55 -13.38 3.50 -0.71
N GLN A 56 -12.38 4.00 -1.44
CA GLN A 56 -11.19 4.60 -0.84
C GLN A 56 -11.45 5.93 -0.15
N GLN A 57 -12.22 6.80 -0.78
CA GLN A 57 -12.58 8.09 -0.20
C GLN A 57 -13.33 7.92 1.12
N THR A 58 -14.23 6.93 1.17
CA THR A 58 -14.98 6.55 2.37
C THR A 58 -14.07 5.94 3.44
N MET A 59 -13.16 5.03 3.08
CA MET A 59 -12.15 4.50 4.02
C MET A 59 -11.31 5.62 4.64
N LEU A 60 -10.72 6.50 3.82
CA LEU A 60 -9.82 7.55 4.29
C LEU A 60 -10.53 8.52 5.24
N SER A 61 -11.76 8.94 4.90
CA SER A 61 -12.58 9.79 5.78
C SER A 61 -12.99 9.06 7.05
N GLY A 62 -13.36 7.78 6.94
CA GLY A 62 -13.75 6.93 8.06
C GLY A 62 -12.63 6.73 9.08
N ILE A 63 -11.39 6.52 8.64
CA ILE A 63 -10.22 6.41 9.52
C ILE A 63 -10.04 7.68 10.37
N GLN A 64 -10.23 8.88 9.79
CA GLN A 64 -10.19 10.13 10.54
C GLN A 64 -11.31 10.20 11.60
N GLN A 65 -12.49 9.64 11.30
CA GLN A 65 -13.60 9.57 12.25
C GLN A 65 -13.34 8.55 13.38
N LEU A 66 -12.66 7.43 13.10
CA LEU A 66 -12.24 6.49 14.13
C LEU A 66 -11.28 7.15 15.12
N PHE A 67 -10.24 7.84 14.61
CA PHE A 67 -9.27 8.53 15.47
C PHE A 67 -9.89 9.65 16.30
N SER A 68 -10.94 10.30 15.81
CA SER A 68 -11.66 11.34 16.54
C SER A 68 -12.82 10.83 17.41
N GLY A 69 -13.04 9.51 17.47
CA GLY A 69 -14.14 8.90 18.24
C GLY A 69 -15.54 9.20 17.68
N ARG A 70 -15.63 9.68 16.44
CA ARG A 70 -16.88 10.06 15.78
C ARG A 70 -17.57 8.91 15.05
N SER A 71 -16.87 7.79 14.88
CA SER A 71 -17.41 6.57 14.27
C SER A 71 -16.89 5.32 14.96
N THR A 72 -17.44 4.17 14.60
CA THR A 72 -16.98 2.84 15.02
C THR A 72 -16.47 2.08 13.80
N PRO A 73 -15.60 1.06 13.98
CA PRO A 73 -15.17 0.23 12.86
C PRO A 73 -16.34 -0.31 12.03
N ASP A 74 -17.38 -0.82 12.69
CA ASP A 74 -18.58 -1.34 12.02
C ASP A 74 -19.27 -0.31 11.12
N LYS A 75 -19.44 0.93 11.59
CA LYS A 75 -20.06 2.01 10.81
C LYS A 75 -19.22 2.40 9.60
N VAL A 76 -17.89 2.41 9.73
CA VAL A 76 -16.99 2.72 8.61
C VAL A 76 -17.03 1.59 7.59
N LEU A 77 -17.01 0.33 8.03
CA LEU A 77 -17.08 -0.83 7.15
C LEU A 77 -18.42 -0.90 6.41
N GLU A 78 -19.54 -0.63 7.07
CA GLU A 78 -20.87 -0.58 6.44
C GLU A 78 -20.95 0.48 5.33
N ALA A 79 -20.34 1.66 5.56
CA ALA A 79 -20.26 2.70 4.54
C ALA A 79 -19.38 2.29 3.35
N MET A 80 -18.23 1.67 3.62
CA MET A 80 -17.35 1.14 2.57
C MET A 80 -18.05 0.04 1.75
N ASP A 81 -18.77 -0.87 2.40
CA ASP A 81 -19.56 -1.93 1.75
C ASP A 81 -20.64 -1.37 0.83
N THR A 82 -21.28 -0.28 1.24
CA THR A 82 -22.27 0.41 0.42
C THR A 82 -21.64 0.92 -0.88
N ASP A 83 -20.49 1.58 -0.78
CA ASP A 83 -19.77 2.06 -1.96
C ASP A 83 -19.20 0.92 -2.80
N TYR A 84 -18.76 -0.18 -2.18
CA TYR A 84 -18.28 -1.36 -2.89
C TYR A 84 -19.41 -1.99 -3.73
N LYS A 85 -20.60 -2.17 -3.15
CA LYS A 85 -21.76 -2.77 -3.83
C LYS A 85 -22.33 -1.89 -4.95
N ALA A 86 -22.04 -0.58 -4.94
CA ALA A 86 -22.49 0.32 -6.00
C ALA A 86 -21.86 0.01 -7.38
N GLY A 87 -20.75 -0.73 -7.42
CA GLY A 87 -20.11 -1.11 -8.69
C GLY A 87 -19.40 0.06 -9.37
N THR A 88 -19.21 -0.03 -10.69
CA THR A 88 -18.52 0.97 -11.54
C THR A 88 -19.40 2.14 -11.92
#